data_AF-A0A117MD04-F1
#
_entry.id   AF-A0A117MD04-F1
#
_cell.length_a   1.000
_cell.length_b   1.000
_cell.length_c   1.000
_cell.angle_alpha   90.00
_cell.angle_beta   90.00
_cell.angle_gamma   90.00
#
_symmetry.space_group_name_H-M   'P 1'
#
loop_
_entity.id
_entity.type
_entity.pdbx_description
1 polymer ?
#
loop_
_entity_poly.entity_id
_entity_poly.type
_entity_poly.pdbx_seq_one_letter_code
_entity_poly.pdbx_strand_id
1 'polypeptide(L)'
;MALGAVLSNSVALAEVASAEDLVFITEQFPPFSFEEGGMVQGISVDLLEVALNWMGFDLNRSEILLLPWGEGYERALKENGTVLFSTVRLSEREESFRWAGPIITIKDVLVARKEMGIEINSPEDISKYRTGAVEDDSTLIRLLGLGVREEDLVIEEEAGALVEMLANGSIDLLAYEEISTFDQLEKLGADTSDYEVVRVLGVYDLYYAFNVNVSASLVQAFHDGLKEATKVGDDGVSDYQRILYSHLPVRYSEESVSEARVVELVALTASDLEEDAPATLAEIDSGEPPYRNEDTPDLYVFVYDTKVNLAADAGNPGLSGRNMSGKTDVSGRAFRDELIAGALADGTGWVDYIWTNPAVGDLYYKTTYYTLVTGSDGVEYVVCAGRYKEEA
;
A
#
# COMPACT_ATOMS: atom_id res chain seq x y z
N MET A 1 31.09 -45.03 -40.69
CA MET A 1 30.20 -43.88 -40.39
C MET A 1 30.13 -43.75 -38.88
N ALA A 2 30.81 -42.76 -38.31
CA ALA A 2 30.73 -42.44 -36.90
C ALA A 2 29.85 -41.20 -36.76
N LEU A 3 28.70 -41.32 -36.09
CA LEU A 3 27.88 -40.19 -35.68
C LEU A 3 28.59 -39.53 -34.49
N GLY A 4 29.00 -38.27 -34.66
CA GLY A 4 29.45 -37.42 -33.56
C GLY A 4 28.23 -36.89 -32.80
N ALA A 5 28.22 -37.10 -31.48
CA ALA A 5 27.28 -36.45 -30.58
C ALA A 5 27.66 -34.98 -30.43
N VAL A 6 26.73 -34.08 -30.74
CA VAL A 6 26.85 -32.65 -30.41
C VAL A 6 26.36 -32.52 -28.97
N LEU A 7 27.29 -32.27 -28.04
CA LEU A 7 26.95 -31.84 -26.69
C LEU A 7 26.54 -30.37 -26.75
N SER A 8 25.26 -30.07 -26.49
CA SER A 8 24.81 -28.72 -26.20
C SER A 8 25.25 -28.34 -24.79
N ASN A 9 26.31 -27.53 -24.68
CA ASN A 9 26.66 -26.85 -23.44
C ASN A 9 25.63 -25.73 -23.20
N SER A 10 24.59 -26.01 -22.42
CA SER A 10 23.83 -24.95 -21.77
C SER A 10 24.72 -24.36 -20.68
N VAL A 11 25.25 -23.17 -20.91
CA VAL A 11 25.93 -22.41 -19.86
C VAL A 11 24.85 -21.97 -18.87
N ALA A 12 24.79 -22.63 -17.72
CA ALA A 12 23.98 -22.11 -16.60
C ALA A 12 24.56 -20.74 -16.22
N LEU A 13 23.73 -19.71 -16.24
CA LEU A 13 24.12 -18.38 -15.75
C LEU A 13 24.50 -18.50 -14.26
N ALA A 14 25.55 -17.78 -13.85
CA ALA A 14 25.99 -17.78 -12.46
C ALA A 14 24.94 -17.10 -11.57
N GLU A 15 24.70 -17.65 -10.40
CA GLU A 15 23.77 -17.07 -9.42
C GLU A 15 24.26 -15.68 -8.95
N VAL A 16 23.37 -14.69 -8.90
CA VAL A 16 23.68 -13.34 -8.39
C VAL A 16 23.35 -13.27 -6.90
N ALA A 17 24.35 -12.98 -6.08
CA ALA A 17 24.27 -13.04 -4.62
C ALA A 17 24.61 -11.72 -3.90
N SER A 18 25.06 -10.68 -4.63
CA SER A 18 25.31 -9.34 -4.09
C SER A 18 24.30 -8.34 -4.62
N ALA A 19 23.91 -7.37 -3.80
CA ALA A 19 23.05 -6.26 -4.23
C ALA A 19 23.79 -5.29 -5.18
N GLU A 20 25.11 -5.18 -5.08
CA GLU A 20 25.95 -4.35 -5.98
C GLU A 20 25.95 -4.83 -7.44
N ASP A 21 25.64 -6.11 -7.66
CA ASP A 21 25.57 -6.72 -8.99
C ASP A 21 24.17 -6.58 -9.63
N LEU A 22 23.23 -5.93 -8.95
CA LEU A 22 21.86 -5.77 -9.43
C LEU A 22 21.71 -4.56 -10.34
N VAL A 23 20.89 -4.71 -11.37
CA VAL A 23 20.46 -3.62 -12.24
C VAL A 23 18.97 -3.36 -12.00
N PHE A 24 18.66 -2.19 -11.46
CA PHE A 24 17.29 -1.77 -11.18
C PHE A 24 16.67 -1.11 -12.40
N ILE A 25 15.48 -1.58 -12.78
CA ILE A 25 14.72 -1.12 -13.93
C ILE A 25 13.31 -0.75 -13.47
N THR A 26 12.79 0.35 -13.98
CA THR A 26 11.40 0.77 -13.76
C THR A 26 10.87 1.54 -14.96
N GLU A 27 9.65 2.01 -14.88
CA GLU A 27 8.95 2.76 -15.91
C GLU A 27 8.47 4.12 -15.38
N GLN A 28 7.97 4.97 -16.28
CA GLN A 28 7.34 6.23 -15.93
C GLN A 28 5.93 5.98 -15.34
N PHE A 29 5.88 5.82 -14.01
CA PHE A 29 4.67 5.48 -13.26
C PHE A 29 4.55 6.31 -11.96
N PRO A 30 4.30 7.63 -12.07
CA PRO A 30 4.11 8.49 -10.91
C PRO A 30 2.85 8.10 -10.13
N PRO A 31 2.82 8.24 -8.79
CA PRO A 31 3.90 8.69 -7.90
C PRO A 31 4.83 7.54 -7.41
N PHE A 32 4.72 6.34 -7.98
CA PHE A 32 5.47 5.17 -7.51
C PHE A 32 6.93 5.19 -7.99
N SER A 33 7.16 5.49 -9.26
CA SER A 33 8.47 5.58 -9.89
C SER A 33 8.41 6.53 -11.07
N PHE A 34 9.20 7.59 -11.06
CA PHE A 34 9.20 8.58 -12.14
C PHE A 34 10.51 9.35 -12.17
N GLU A 35 10.86 9.89 -13.34
CA GLU A 35 11.94 10.87 -13.43
C GLU A 35 11.40 12.29 -13.25
N GLU A 36 12.03 13.06 -12.37
CA GLU A 36 11.88 14.51 -12.36
C GLU A 36 13.22 15.15 -12.03
N GLY A 37 13.58 16.22 -12.76
CA GLY A 37 14.85 16.91 -12.58
C GLY A 37 16.09 16.06 -12.92
N GLY A 38 15.95 15.02 -13.74
CA GLY A 38 17.06 14.13 -14.13
C GLY A 38 17.39 13.05 -13.10
N MET A 39 16.51 12.81 -12.12
CA MET A 39 16.68 11.77 -11.11
C MET A 39 15.40 10.95 -10.93
N VAL A 40 15.56 9.64 -10.85
CA VAL A 40 14.46 8.71 -10.59
C VAL A 40 14.08 8.78 -9.11
N GLN A 41 12.79 8.96 -8.83
CA GLN A 41 12.22 9.09 -7.49
C GLN A 41 10.81 8.50 -7.44
N GLY A 42 10.20 8.51 -6.25
CA GLY A 42 8.85 7.99 -6.01
C GLY A 42 8.82 6.96 -4.88
N ILE A 43 7.62 6.53 -4.52
CA ILE A 43 7.37 5.64 -3.38
C ILE A 43 8.19 4.34 -3.47
N SER A 44 8.19 3.69 -4.63
CA SER A 44 8.93 2.46 -4.86
C SER A 44 10.45 2.69 -4.82
N VAL A 45 10.93 3.85 -5.25
CA VAL A 45 12.36 4.17 -5.22
C VAL A 45 12.84 4.42 -3.79
N ASP A 46 12.05 5.14 -3.01
CA ASP A 46 12.39 5.46 -1.62
C ASP A 46 12.34 4.20 -0.74
N LEU A 47 11.37 3.30 -0.98
CA LEU A 47 11.32 2.01 -0.27
C LEU A 47 12.46 1.06 -0.68
N LEU A 48 12.91 1.12 -1.93
CA LEU A 48 14.09 0.39 -2.39
C LEU A 48 15.34 0.88 -1.64
N GLU A 49 15.49 2.19 -1.50
CA GLU A 49 16.59 2.80 -0.75
C GLU A 49 16.58 2.38 0.72
N VAL A 50 15.41 2.37 1.38
CA VAL A 50 15.29 1.87 2.77
C VAL A 50 15.71 0.41 2.88
N ALA A 51 15.24 -0.46 1.97
CA ALA A 51 15.58 -1.88 1.98
C ALA A 51 17.08 -2.11 1.75
N LEU A 52 17.70 -1.40 0.79
CA LEU A 52 19.13 -1.47 0.52
C LEU A 52 19.95 -0.98 1.73
N ASN A 53 19.57 0.15 2.32
CA ASN A 53 20.25 0.70 3.49
C ASN A 53 20.20 -0.28 4.68
N TRP A 54 19.06 -0.95 4.89
CA TRP A 54 18.93 -1.99 5.90
C TRP A 54 19.90 -3.17 5.67
N MET A 55 20.16 -3.50 4.41
CA MET A 55 21.13 -4.52 4.00
C MET A 55 22.59 -4.02 4.01
N GLY A 56 22.82 -2.72 4.26
CA GLY A 56 24.14 -2.09 4.27
C GLY A 56 24.65 -1.65 2.89
N PHE A 57 23.76 -1.41 1.94
CA PHE A 57 24.07 -0.89 0.60
C PHE A 57 23.42 0.47 0.38
N ASP A 58 24.10 1.36 -0.34
CA ASP A 58 23.54 2.66 -0.73
C ASP A 58 22.97 2.59 -2.15
N LEU A 59 21.78 3.16 -2.37
CA LEU A 59 21.18 3.25 -3.70
C LEU A 59 21.80 4.39 -4.52
N ASN A 60 22.36 4.08 -5.68
CA ASN A 60 22.66 5.11 -6.68
C ASN A 60 21.47 5.31 -7.62
N ARG A 61 20.59 6.27 -7.30
CA ARG A 61 19.40 6.59 -8.11
C ARG A 61 19.71 6.94 -9.57
N SER A 62 20.93 7.39 -9.88
CA SER A 62 21.34 7.72 -11.26
C SER A 62 21.61 6.49 -12.13
N GLU A 63 21.71 5.30 -11.52
CA GLU A 63 21.92 4.03 -12.23
C GLU A 63 20.61 3.26 -12.44
N ILE A 64 19.49 3.74 -11.88
CA ILE A 64 18.18 3.17 -12.14
C ILE A 64 17.80 3.46 -13.59
N LEU A 65 17.43 2.42 -14.33
CA LEU A 65 17.05 2.54 -15.72
C LEU A 65 15.54 2.74 -15.84
N LEU A 66 15.13 3.88 -16.40
CA LEU A 66 13.76 4.14 -16.81
C LEU A 66 13.56 3.65 -18.25
N LEU A 67 12.72 2.64 -18.44
CA LEU A 67 12.45 2.02 -19.75
C LEU A 67 10.93 1.90 -19.97
N PRO A 68 10.45 1.87 -21.23
CA PRO A 68 9.09 1.44 -21.52
C PRO A 68 8.82 0.06 -20.90
N TRP A 69 7.62 -0.15 -20.38
CA TRP A 69 7.26 -1.34 -19.61
C TRP A 69 7.67 -2.66 -20.28
N GLY A 70 7.29 -2.85 -21.55
CA GLY A 70 7.59 -4.06 -22.31
C GLY A 70 9.08 -4.32 -22.46
N GLU A 71 9.90 -3.28 -22.65
CA GLU A 71 11.36 -3.41 -22.71
C GLU A 71 11.93 -3.81 -21.34
N GLY A 72 11.48 -3.16 -20.27
CA GLY A 72 11.89 -3.47 -18.90
C GLY A 72 11.55 -4.90 -18.50
N TYR A 73 10.34 -5.36 -18.83
CA TYR A 73 9.86 -6.72 -18.61
C TYR A 73 10.71 -7.77 -19.33
N GLU A 74 10.92 -7.60 -20.64
CA GLU A 74 11.73 -8.53 -21.44
C GLU A 74 13.18 -8.59 -20.95
N ARG A 75 13.74 -7.45 -20.56
CA ARG A 75 15.08 -7.36 -20.00
C ARG A 75 15.17 -8.09 -18.67
N ALA A 76 14.19 -7.89 -17.79
CA ALA A 76 14.12 -8.54 -16.49
C ALA A 76 14.03 -10.08 -16.59
N LEU A 77 13.36 -10.60 -17.61
CA LEU A 77 13.31 -12.04 -17.89
C LEU A 77 14.65 -12.62 -18.37
N LYS A 78 15.37 -11.88 -19.21
CA LYS A 78 16.51 -12.41 -19.98
C LYS A 78 17.88 -12.11 -19.37
N GLU A 79 18.05 -10.94 -18.78
CA GLU A 79 19.33 -10.48 -18.27
C GLU A 79 19.50 -10.84 -16.80
N ASN A 80 20.63 -11.48 -16.47
CA ASN A 80 20.92 -11.91 -15.12
C ASN A 80 21.11 -10.70 -14.18
N GLY A 81 20.67 -10.79 -12.93
CA GLY A 81 20.82 -9.72 -11.93
C GLY A 81 19.90 -8.52 -12.12
N THR A 82 18.93 -8.59 -13.04
CA THR A 82 17.97 -7.49 -13.23
C THR A 82 16.81 -7.57 -12.23
N VAL A 83 16.32 -6.40 -11.85
CA VAL A 83 15.17 -6.22 -10.96
C VAL A 83 14.23 -5.20 -11.60
N LEU A 84 13.06 -5.65 -12.05
CA LEU A 84 11.98 -4.77 -12.45
C LEU A 84 11.13 -4.46 -11.23
N PHE A 85 10.75 -3.20 -11.00
CA PHE A 85 9.97 -2.85 -9.83
C PHE A 85 8.81 -1.92 -10.13
N SER A 86 7.93 -1.76 -9.13
CA SER A 86 6.54 -1.30 -9.30
C SER A 86 5.72 -2.28 -10.14
N THR A 87 5.97 -3.59 -10.00
CA THR A 87 5.34 -4.64 -10.81
C THR A 87 4.19 -5.31 -10.09
N VAL A 88 3.02 -5.40 -10.72
CA VAL A 88 1.93 -6.25 -10.24
C VAL A 88 2.30 -7.73 -10.32
N ARG A 89 2.19 -8.42 -9.18
CA ARG A 89 2.38 -9.88 -9.09
C ARG A 89 1.11 -10.61 -9.52
N LEU A 90 1.21 -11.33 -10.63
CA LEU A 90 0.11 -12.09 -11.22
C LEU A 90 0.43 -13.58 -11.25
N SER A 91 -0.61 -14.42 -11.18
CA SER A 91 -0.48 -15.88 -11.25
C SER A 91 0.31 -16.34 -12.48
N GLU A 92 0.11 -15.69 -13.62
CA GLU A 92 0.80 -15.99 -14.89
C GLU A 92 2.29 -15.60 -14.87
N ARG A 93 2.69 -14.68 -13.99
CA ARG A 93 4.07 -14.19 -13.84
C ARG A 93 4.82 -14.87 -12.68
N GLU A 94 4.13 -15.65 -11.86
CA GLU A 94 4.66 -16.19 -10.60
C GLU A 94 5.97 -16.96 -10.79
N GLU A 95 6.06 -17.79 -11.82
CA GLU A 95 7.27 -18.59 -12.13
C GLU A 95 8.32 -17.81 -12.93
N SER A 96 7.98 -16.62 -13.43
CA SER A 96 8.86 -15.80 -14.27
C SER A 96 9.86 -14.98 -13.46
N PHE A 97 9.60 -14.75 -12.18
CA PHE A 97 10.40 -13.92 -11.30
C PHE A 97 10.48 -14.49 -9.89
N ARG A 98 11.43 -13.98 -9.11
CA ARG A 98 11.37 -14.03 -7.65
C ARG A 98 10.87 -12.70 -7.13
N TRP A 99 10.14 -12.70 -6.03
CA TRP A 99 9.37 -11.53 -5.61
C TRP A 99 9.80 -11.06 -4.23
N ALA A 100 10.07 -9.76 -4.07
CA ALA A 100 10.15 -9.11 -2.77
C ALA A 100 9.12 -7.98 -2.68
N GLY A 101 8.48 -7.85 -1.53
CA GLY A 101 7.35 -6.94 -1.31
C GLY A 101 6.33 -7.51 -0.32
N PRO A 102 5.12 -6.96 -0.25
CA PRO A 102 4.59 -5.91 -1.14
C PRO A 102 5.28 -4.55 -0.92
N ILE A 103 5.24 -3.70 -1.96
CA ILE A 103 5.63 -2.28 -1.91
C ILE A 103 4.44 -1.48 -1.38
N ILE A 104 3.33 -1.52 -2.10
CA ILE A 104 2.07 -0.83 -1.78
C ILE A 104 0.93 -1.54 -2.53
N THR A 105 -0.28 -1.47 -1.98
CA THR A 105 -1.50 -1.94 -2.64
C THR A 105 -2.06 -0.84 -3.55
N ILE A 106 -2.44 -1.22 -4.76
CA ILE A 106 -3.03 -0.36 -5.79
C ILE A 106 -4.41 -0.90 -6.20
N LYS A 107 -5.23 -0.02 -6.77
CA LYS A 107 -6.50 -0.38 -7.40
C LYS A 107 -6.45 -0.05 -8.88
N ASP A 108 -6.77 -1.04 -9.69
CA ASP A 108 -7.01 -0.86 -11.12
C ASP A 108 -8.46 -0.43 -11.27
N VAL A 109 -8.72 0.71 -11.91
CA VAL A 109 -10.04 1.35 -11.92
C VAL A 109 -10.42 1.86 -13.30
N LEU A 110 -11.72 2.10 -13.47
CA LEU A 110 -12.25 2.99 -14.51
C LEU A 110 -12.56 4.34 -13.87
N VAL A 111 -11.89 5.39 -14.34
CA VAL A 111 -12.13 6.77 -13.91
C VAL A 111 -12.90 7.54 -14.98
N ALA A 112 -13.89 8.31 -14.56
CA ALA A 112 -14.69 9.19 -15.41
C ALA A 112 -14.76 10.60 -14.84
N ARG A 113 -15.16 11.57 -15.66
CA ARG A 113 -15.65 12.87 -15.18
C ARG A 113 -17.07 12.71 -14.61
N LYS A 114 -17.31 13.16 -13.38
CA LYS A 114 -18.60 13.02 -12.67
C LYS A 114 -19.79 13.58 -13.44
N GLU A 115 -19.60 14.67 -14.18
CA GLU A 115 -20.66 15.32 -14.96
C GLU A 115 -21.29 14.40 -16.03
N MET A 116 -20.60 13.31 -16.41
CA MET A 116 -21.10 12.36 -17.39
C MET A 116 -22.12 11.38 -16.81
N GLY A 117 -22.14 11.16 -15.49
CA GLY A 117 -23.04 10.21 -14.83
C GLY A 117 -22.94 8.81 -15.41
N ILE A 118 -21.71 8.30 -15.60
CA ILE A 118 -21.47 6.99 -16.21
C ILE A 118 -21.72 5.89 -15.17
N GLU A 119 -22.54 4.91 -15.53
CA GLU A 119 -22.73 3.68 -14.77
C GLU A 119 -22.20 2.49 -15.57
N ILE A 120 -21.29 1.70 -14.98
CA ILE A 120 -20.74 0.47 -15.57
C ILE A 120 -21.20 -0.73 -14.76
N ASN A 121 -22.22 -1.43 -15.28
CA ASN A 121 -22.78 -2.62 -14.63
C ASN A 121 -22.24 -3.92 -15.25
N SER A 122 -21.73 -3.86 -16.48
CA SER A 122 -21.08 -4.99 -17.14
C SER A 122 -19.91 -4.55 -18.02
N PRO A 123 -18.99 -5.45 -18.42
CA PRO A 123 -17.91 -5.12 -19.36
C PRO A 123 -18.40 -4.54 -20.68
N GLU A 124 -19.57 -4.97 -21.18
CA GLU A 124 -20.16 -4.47 -22.42
C GLU A 124 -20.60 -3.00 -22.33
N ASP A 125 -20.79 -2.46 -21.13
CA ASP A 125 -21.06 -1.04 -20.93
C ASP A 125 -19.83 -0.19 -21.26
N ILE A 126 -18.62 -0.71 -21.07
CA ILE A 126 -17.35 -0.01 -21.31
C ILE A 126 -17.23 0.33 -22.80
N SER A 127 -17.58 -0.60 -23.69
CA SER A 127 -17.56 -0.41 -25.15
C SER A 127 -18.49 0.69 -25.68
N LYS A 128 -19.34 1.29 -24.82
CA LYS A 128 -20.21 2.42 -25.20
C LYS A 128 -19.48 3.76 -25.13
N TYR A 129 -18.29 3.79 -24.54
CA TYR A 129 -17.54 5.00 -24.22
C TYR A 129 -16.15 4.96 -24.86
N ARG A 130 -15.57 6.13 -25.13
CA ARG A 130 -14.17 6.23 -25.55
C ARG A 130 -13.29 5.92 -24.34
N THR A 131 -12.81 4.69 -24.24
CA THR A 131 -12.04 4.22 -23.09
C THR A 131 -10.56 4.21 -23.42
N GLY A 132 -9.77 4.98 -22.67
CA GLY A 132 -8.32 4.97 -22.73
C GLY A 132 -7.70 3.82 -21.93
N ALA A 133 -6.65 3.21 -22.44
CA ALA A 133 -5.83 2.22 -21.71
C ALA A 133 -4.37 2.31 -22.16
N VAL A 134 -3.44 2.01 -21.24
CA VAL A 134 -2.00 2.05 -21.52
C VAL A 134 -1.55 0.78 -22.24
N GLU A 135 -0.68 0.91 -23.24
CA GLU A 135 -0.11 -0.23 -23.96
C GLU A 135 0.67 -1.16 -23.01
N ASP A 136 0.52 -2.48 -23.18
CA ASP A 136 1.18 -3.54 -22.38
C ASP A 136 0.95 -3.50 -20.85
N ASP A 137 0.10 -2.60 -20.36
CA ASP A 137 -0.23 -2.45 -18.95
C ASP A 137 -1.17 -3.56 -18.43
N SER A 138 -1.11 -3.80 -17.13
CA SER A 138 -1.95 -4.77 -16.43
C SER A 138 -3.45 -4.47 -16.56
N THR A 139 -3.85 -3.20 -16.61
CA THR A 139 -5.26 -2.80 -16.76
C THR A 139 -5.80 -3.13 -18.15
N LEU A 140 -5.00 -2.95 -19.21
CA LEU A 140 -5.37 -3.36 -20.58
C LEU A 140 -5.62 -4.87 -20.64
N ILE A 141 -4.70 -5.68 -20.11
CA ILE A 141 -4.85 -7.15 -20.06
C ILE A 141 -6.18 -7.54 -19.39
N ARG A 142 -6.57 -6.84 -18.31
CA ARG A 142 -7.84 -7.10 -17.62
C ARG A 142 -9.05 -6.70 -18.42
N LEU A 143 -9.04 -5.54 -19.07
CA LEU A 143 -10.14 -5.14 -19.94
C LEU A 143 -10.39 -6.19 -21.04
N LEU A 144 -9.31 -6.66 -21.67
CA LEU A 144 -9.39 -7.73 -22.68
C LEU A 144 -9.91 -9.04 -22.08
N GLY A 145 -9.44 -9.40 -20.88
CA GLY A 145 -9.92 -10.58 -20.13
C GLY A 145 -11.41 -10.51 -19.74
N LEU A 146 -11.96 -9.30 -19.57
CA LEU A 146 -13.39 -9.05 -19.34
C LEU A 146 -14.22 -9.06 -20.64
N GLY A 147 -13.59 -9.19 -21.80
CA GLY A 147 -14.24 -9.26 -23.12
C GLY A 147 -14.38 -7.92 -23.84
N VAL A 148 -13.75 -6.85 -23.33
CA VAL A 148 -13.64 -5.58 -24.08
C VAL A 148 -12.70 -5.81 -25.27
N ARG A 149 -13.06 -5.32 -26.45
CA ARG A 149 -12.23 -5.48 -27.64
C ARG A 149 -11.20 -4.37 -27.70
N GLU A 150 -9.97 -4.71 -28.03
CA GLU A 150 -8.88 -3.73 -28.19
C GLU A 150 -9.21 -2.63 -29.21
N GLU A 151 -9.91 -2.98 -30.30
CA GLU A 151 -10.37 -2.03 -31.33
C GLU A 151 -11.40 -1.00 -30.84
N ASP A 152 -12.00 -1.21 -29.66
CA ASP A 152 -12.92 -0.26 -29.02
C ASP A 152 -12.18 0.68 -28.03
N LEU A 153 -10.86 0.52 -27.87
CA LEU A 153 -10.04 1.27 -26.93
C LEU A 153 -9.19 2.34 -27.63
N VAL A 154 -8.87 3.39 -26.89
CA VAL A 154 -7.83 4.36 -27.24
C VAL A 154 -6.57 3.93 -26.50
N ILE A 155 -5.59 3.40 -27.25
CA ILE A 155 -4.33 2.91 -26.68
C ILE A 155 -3.25 3.96 -26.87
N GLU A 156 -2.55 4.29 -25.79
CA GLU A 156 -1.39 5.17 -25.78
C GLU A 156 -0.25 4.50 -24.99
N GLU A 157 1.00 4.83 -25.32
CA GLU A 157 2.18 4.29 -24.64
C GLU A 157 2.34 4.85 -23.21
N GLU A 158 1.96 6.11 -23.00
CA GLU A 158 2.22 6.86 -21.77
C GLU A 158 0.90 7.24 -21.08
N ALA A 159 0.77 6.86 -19.80
CA ALA A 159 -0.42 7.14 -19.02
C ALA A 159 -0.78 8.63 -18.95
N GLY A 160 0.24 9.50 -18.87
CA GLY A 160 0.03 10.95 -18.80
C GLY A 160 -0.75 11.52 -19.99
N ALA A 161 -0.55 10.98 -21.19
CA ALA A 161 -1.32 11.39 -22.37
C ALA A 161 -2.82 11.07 -22.20
N LEU A 162 -3.13 9.88 -21.67
CA LEU A 162 -4.51 9.47 -21.42
C LEU A 162 -5.16 10.29 -20.30
N VAL A 163 -4.40 10.65 -19.25
CA VAL A 163 -4.90 11.53 -18.19
C VAL A 163 -5.23 12.92 -18.76
N GLU A 164 -4.38 13.49 -19.62
CA GLU A 164 -4.69 14.74 -20.33
C GLU A 164 -5.93 14.62 -21.22
N MET A 165 -6.08 13.50 -21.93
CA MET A 165 -7.25 13.20 -22.76
C MET A 165 -8.53 13.07 -21.93
N LEU A 166 -8.45 12.49 -20.72
CA LEU A 166 -9.57 12.43 -19.80
C LEU A 166 -9.91 13.84 -19.30
N ALA A 167 -8.91 14.63 -18.92
CA ALA A 167 -9.14 15.99 -18.42
C ALA A 167 -9.76 16.92 -19.48
N ASN A 168 -9.40 16.76 -20.75
CA ASN A 168 -9.89 17.61 -21.84
C ASN A 168 -11.13 17.08 -22.58
N GLY A 169 -11.63 15.89 -22.22
CA GLY A 169 -12.82 15.31 -22.84
C GLY A 169 -12.60 14.53 -24.14
N SER A 170 -11.35 14.25 -24.52
CA SER A 170 -11.01 13.42 -25.68
C SER A 170 -11.31 11.93 -25.45
N ILE A 171 -11.24 11.47 -24.20
CA ILE A 171 -11.77 10.18 -23.75
C ILE A 171 -12.83 10.40 -22.66
N ASP A 172 -13.67 9.38 -22.47
CA ASP A 172 -14.79 9.38 -21.52
C ASP A 172 -14.46 8.56 -20.28
N LEU A 173 -13.67 7.50 -20.45
CA LEU A 173 -13.18 6.62 -19.40
C LEU A 173 -11.66 6.45 -19.53
N LEU A 174 -10.98 6.37 -18.40
CA LEU A 174 -9.59 5.92 -18.31
C LEU A 174 -9.54 4.64 -17.49
N ALA A 175 -9.01 3.57 -18.07
CA ALA A 175 -8.63 2.36 -17.35
C ALA A 175 -7.17 2.46 -16.93
N TYR A 176 -6.94 2.71 -15.65
CA TYR A 176 -5.59 2.86 -15.09
C TYR A 176 -5.62 2.79 -13.55
N GLU A 177 -4.47 2.87 -12.89
CA GLU A 177 -4.40 2.84 -11.43
C GLU A 177 -4.96 4.11 -10.80
N GLU A 178 -5.73 3.93 -9.72
CA GLU A 178 -6.44 5.01 -9.02
C GLU A 178 -5.46 6.10 -8.57
N ILE A 179 -4.47 5.73 -7.75
CA ILE A 179 -3.49 6.67 -7.17
C ILE A 179 -2.75 7.44 -8.26
N SER A 180 -2.30 6.76 -9.31
CA SER A 180 -1.56 7.40 -10.41
C SER A 180 -2.44 8.34 -11.22
N THR A 181 -3.69 7.94 -11.50
CA THR A 181 -4.64 8.79 -12.21
C THR A 181 -4.90 10.09 -11.47
N PHE A 182 -5.19 10.01 -10.16
CA PHE A 182 -5.51 11.19 -9.36
C PHE A 182 -4.29 12.09 -9.08
N ASP A 183 -3.11 11.51 -8.84
CA ASP A 183 -1.84 12.26 -8.74
C ASP A 183 -1.56 13.08 -10.02
N GLN A 184 -1.74 12.44 -11.19
CA GLN A 184 -1.50 13.12 -12.46
C GLN A 184 -2.57 14.17 -12.78
N LEU A 185 -3.85 13.93 -12.45
CA LEU A 185 -4.90 14.95 -12.56
C LEU A 185 -4.58 16.18 -11.71
N GLU A 186 -4.15 15.98 -10.46
CA GLU A 186 -3.76 17.08 -9.57
C GLU A 186 -2.55 17.85 -10.12
N LYS A 187 -1.53 17.17 -10.63
CA LYS A 187 -0.35 17.79 -11.28
C LYS A 187 -0.69 18.58 -12.54
N LEU A 188 -1.74 18.18 -13.26
CA LEU A 188 -2.30 18.95 -14.38
C LEU A 188 -3.12 20.18 -13.93
N GLY A 189 -3.35 20.34 -12.62
CA GLY A 189 -4.16 21.41 -12.04
C GLY A 189 -5.67 21.17 -12.16
N ALA A 190 -6.09 19.93 -12.37
CA ALA A 190 -7.50 19.56 -12.34
C ALA A 190 -8.02 19.47 -10.89
N ASP A 191 -9.29 19.79 -10.69
CA ASP A 191 -9.97 19.51 -9.42
C ASP A 191 -10.33 18.02 -9.39
N THR A 192 -9.65 17.23 -8.56
CA THR A 192 -9.88 15.79 -8.47
C THR A 192 -11.29 15.45 -8.00
N SER A 193 -12.00 16.39 -7.35
CA SER A 193 -13.39 16.21 -6.95
C SER A 193 -14.37 16.16 -8.13
N ASP A 194 -13.96 16.59 -9.34
CA ASP A 194 -14.74 16.49 -10.58
C ASP A 194 -14.69 15.09 -11.23
N TYR A 195 -13.90 14.17 -10.68
CA TYR A 195 -13.69 12.82 -11.21
C TYR A 195 -14.16 11.77 -10.21
N GLU A 196 -14.53 10.61 -10.72
CA GLU A 196 -14.97 9.47 -9.91
C GLU A 196 -14.47 8.15 -10.46
N VAL A 197 -14.24 7.20 -9.56
CA VAL A 197 -14.07 5.78 -9.90
C VAL A 197 -15.45 5.21 -10.18
N VAL A 198 -15.75 4.90 -11.45
CA VAL A 198 -17.04 4.30 -11.83
C VAL A 198 -17.03 2.78 -11.72
N ARG A 199 -15.84 2.16 -11.64
CA ARG A 199 -15.68 0.72 -11.41
C ARG A 199 -14.27 0.35 -10.94
N VAL A 200 -14.18 -0.52 -9.95
CA VAL A 200 -12.92 -1.21 -9.60
C VAL A 200 -12.78 -2.48 -10.45
N LEU A 201 -11.65 -2.62 -11.15
CA LEU A 201 -11.30 -3.77 -11.99
C LEU A 201 -10.53 -4.83 -11.19
N GLY A 202 -9.77 -4.41 -10.18
CA GLY A 202 -9.13 -5.29 -9.21
C GLY A 202 -8.25 -4.53 -8.21
N VAL A 203 -7.76 -5.26 -7.21
CA VAL A 203 -6.87 -4.76 -6.16
C VAL A 203 -5.63 -5.63 -6.14
N TYR A 204 -4.46 -5.02 -6.20
CA TYR A 204 -3.19 -5.72 -6.37
C TYR A 204 -2.08 -5.08 -5.56
N ASP A 205 -1.08 -5.88 -5.22
CA ASP A 205 0.14 -5.36 -4.61
C ASP A 205 1.24 -5.19 -5.67
N LEU A 206 1.99 -4.10 -5.57
CA LEU A 206 3.22 -3.88 -6.31
C LEU A 206 4.39 -4.58 -5.63
N TYR A 207 5.33 -5.11 -6.42
CA TYR A 207 6.50 -5.83 -5.96
C TYR A 207 7.77 -5.44 -6.73
N TYR A 208 8.92 -5.83 -6.17
CA TYR A 208 10.18 -5.98 -6.89
C TYR A 208 10.23 -7.39 -7.49
N ALA A 209 10.29 -7.47 -8.81
CA ALA A 209 10.39 -8.68 -9.63
C ALA A 209 11.85 -8.92 -10.03
N PHE A 210 12.50 -9.85 -9.35
CA PHE A 210 13.89 -10.23 -9.59
C PHE A 210 13.98 -11.31 -10.66
N ASN A 211 14.99 -11.22 -11.52
CA ASN A 211 15.36 -12.32 -12.40
C ASN A 211 15.54 -13.63 -11.60
N VAL A 212 15.09 -14.76 -12.16
CA VAL A 212 15.07 -16.07 -11.48
C VAL A 212 16.44 -16.58 -11.01
N ASN A 213 17.53 -16.03 -11.54
CA ASN A 213 18.90 -16.39 -11.16
C ASN A 213 19.46 -15.57 -9.98
N VAL A 214 18.70 -14.59 -9.46
CA VAL A 214 19.04 -13.90 -8.20
C VAL A 214 18.81 -14.85 -7.03
N SER A 215 19.77 -14.94 -6.11
CA SER A 215 19.72 -15.88 -4.98
C SER A 215 18.49 -15.66 -4.09
N ALA A 216 17.93 -16.75 -3.55
CA ALA A 216 16.71 -16.68 -2.73
C ALA A 216 16.95 -15.90 -1.44
N SER A 217 18.16 -16.03 -0.88
CA SER A 217 18.59 -15.28 0.29
C SER A 217 18.64 -13.77 0.03
N LEU A 218 19.08 -13.35 -1.16
CA LEU A 218 19.12 -11.93 -1.49
C LEU A 218 17.69 -11.37 -1.62
N VAL A 219 16.81 -12.06 -2.35
CA VAL A 219 15.39 -11.66 -2.47
C VAL A 219 14.70 -11.61 -1.11
N GLN A 220 14.96 -12.59 -0.23
CA GLN A 220 14.44 -12.58 1.13
C GLN A 220 14.96 -11.38 1.95
N ALA A 221 16.23 -10.99 1.79
CA ALA A 221 16.77 -9.82 2.45
C ALA A 221 16.07 -8.52 2.02
N PHE A 222 15.73 -8.37 0.73
CA PHE A 222 14.89 -7.25 0.28
C PHE A 222 13.50 -7.28 0.91
N HIS A 223 12.85 -8.45 0.97
CA HIS A 223 11.54 -8.58 1.63
C HIS A 223 11.61 -8.20 3.11
N ASP A 224 12.64 -8.66 3.82
CA ASP A 224 12.84 -8.35 5.24
C ASP A 224 13.13 -6.86 5.46
N GLY A 225 13.91 -6.23 4.58
CA GLY A 225 14.16 -4.78 4.60
C GLY A 225 12.89 -3.95 4.39
N LEU A 226 12.03 -4.35 3.45
CA LEU A 226 10.72 -3.71 3.24
C LEU A 226 9.81 -3.89 4.45
N LYS A 227 9.80 -5.08 5.05
CA LYS A 227 9.08 -5.34 6.29
C LYS A 227 9.58 -4.48 7.43
N GLU A 228 10.89 -4.25 7.53
CA GLU A 228 11.46 -3.33 8.52
C GLU A 228 10.98 -1.89 8.31
N ALA A 229 10.88 -1.42 7.06
CA ALA A 229 10.40 -0.07 6.73
C ALA A 229 8.97 0.20 7.26
N THR A 230 8.15 -0.84 7.44
CA THR A 230 6.79 -0.72 8.00
C THR A 230 6.74 -0.60 9.51
N LYS A 231 7.82 -0.94 10.22
CA LYS A 231 7.83 -0.93 11.69
C LYS A 231 7.88 0.48 12.23
N VAL A 232 7.05 0.74 13.23
CA VAL A 232 7.01 2.03 13.94
C VAL A 232 8.33 2.26 14.67
N GLY A 233 9.02 3.34 14.33
CA GLY A 233 10.27 3.78 14.95
C GLY A 233 10.10 4.28 16.39
N ASP A 234 11.17 4.84 16.96
CA ASP A 234 11.15 5.37 18.32
C ASP A 234 10.40 6.70 18.47
N ASP A 235 10.18 7.41 17.37
CA ASP A 235 9.38 8.65 17.31
C ASP A 235 7.88 8.41 17.06
N GLY A 236 7.47 7.15 16.82
CA GLY A 236 6.06 6.78 16.64
C GLY A 236 5.61 6.59 15.20
N VAL A 237 6.51 6.76 14.24
CA VAL A 237 6.22 6.71 12.80
C VAL A 237 7.17 5.73 12.11
N SER A 238 6.68 4.98 11.12
CA SER A 238 7.52 4.10 10.29
C SER A 238 8.06 4.84 9.06
N ASP A 239 9.14 4.33 8.45
CA ASP A 239 9.68 4.93 7.22
C ASP A 239 8.67 4.84 6.08
N TYR A 240 7.94 3.72 6.00
CA TYR A 240 6.81 3.55 5.08
C TYR A 240 5.80 4.70 5.20
N GLN A 241 5.36 5.00 6.43
CA GLN A 241 4.44 6.09 6.69
C GLN A 241 4.99 7.47 6.28
N ARG A 242 6.28 7.74 6.51
CA ARG A 242 6.91 9.00 6.08
C ARG A 242 6.95 9.12 4.56
N ILE A 243 7.33 8.03 3.88
CA ILE A 243 7.42 7.99 2.41
C ILE A 243 6.04 8.21 1.80
N LEU A 244 5.00 7.53 2.31
CA LEU A 244 3.65 7.78 1.83
C LEU A 244 3.23 9.24 2.06
N TYR A 245 3.50 9.79 3.25
CA TYR A 245 3.12 11.17 3.57
C TYR A 245 3.84 12.22 2.71
N SER A 246 5.03 11.91 2.18
CA SER A 246 5.76 12.81 1.28
C SER A 246 5.27 12.76 -0.17
N HIS A 247 4.66 11.65 -0.59
CA HIS A 247 4.26 11.43 -1.99
C HIS A 247 2.75 11.45 -2.22
N LEU A 248 1.95 11.14 -1.21
CA LEU A 248 0.50 10.98 -1.31
C LEU A 248 -0.24 11.94 -0.38
N PRO A 249 -1.39 12.50 -0.84
CA PRO A 249 -2.29 13.19 0.05
C PRO A 249 -2.92 12.21 1.05
N VAL A 250 -3.26 12.71 2.25
CA VAL A 250 -4.01 11.92 3.23
C VAL A 250 -5.46 11.79 2.77
N ARG A 251 -5.97 10.56 2.73
CA ARG A 251 -7.29 10.26 2.17
C ARG A 251 -8.39 10.16 3.24
N TYR A 252 -9.63 10.33 2.77
CA TYR A 252 -10.83 9.90 3.47
C TYR A 252 -11.29 8.55 2.91
N SER A 253 -11.90 7.73 3.75
CA SER A 253 -12.45 6.43 3.38
C SER A 253 -13.76 6.59 2.63
N GLU A 254 -13.97 5.79 1.59
CA GLU A 254 -15.25 5.72 0.86
C GLU A 254 -16.34 5.01 1.67
N GLU A 255 -15.94 3.97 2.41
CA GLU A 255 -16.78 3.23 3.34
C GLU A 255 -16.07 3.15 4.69
N SER A 256 -16.84 3.24 5.77
CA SER A 256 -16.27 3.22 7.11
C SER A 256 -17.19 2.56 8.12
N VAL A 257 -16.57 1.85 9.06
CA VAL A 257 -17.26 1.25 10.20
C VAL A 257 -18.01 2.30 10.99
N SER A 258 -19.29 2.04 11.31
CA SER A 258 -20.12 2.98 12.08
C SER A 258 -19.54 3.28 13.47
N GLU A 259 -19.73 4.50 13.97
CA GLU A 259 -19.32 4.89 15.33
C GLU A 259 -19.93 3.98 16.41
N ALA A 260 -21.18 3.56 16.24
CA ALA A 260 -21.84 2.64 17.16
C ALA A 260 -21.08 1.32 17.30
N ARG A 261 -20.59 0.77 16.18
CA ARG A 261 -19.82 -0.48 16.16
C ARG A 261 -18.46 -0.33 16.85
N VAL A 262 -17.80 0.83 16.68
CA VAL A 262 -16.56 1.15 17.39
C VAL A 262 -16.80 1.20 18.90
N VAL A 263 -17.84 1.92 19.34
CA VAL A 263 -18.19 2.07 20.76
C VAL A 263 -18.59 0.72 21.38
N GLU A 264 -19.35 -0.11 20.66
CA GLU A 264 -19.70 -1.48 21.08
C GLU A 264 -18.47 -2.35 21.32
N LEU A 265 -17.49 -2.30 20.41
CA LEU A 265 -16.26 -3.07 20.56
C LEU A 265 -15.44 -2.60 21.77
N VAL A 266 -15.31 -1.28 21.97
CA VAL A 266 -14.63 -0.72 23.15
C VAL A 266 -15.34 -1.10 24.44
N ALA A 267 -16.68 -1.08 24.47
CA ALA A 267 -17.46 -1.45 25.64
C ALA A 267 -17.33 -2.95 25.97
N LEU A 268 -17.33 -3.81 24.95
CA LEU A 268 -17.07 -5.24 25.11
C LEU A 268 -15.69 -5.46 25.75
N THR A 269 -14.63 -4.89 25.15
CA THR A 269 -13.27 -5.05 25.65
C THR A 269 -13.08 -4.48 27.06
N ALA A 270 -13.72 -3.36 27.38
CA ALA A 270 -13.69 -2.82 28.74
C ALA A 270 -14.29 -3.82 29.74
N SER A 271 -15.43 -4.42 29.42
CA SER A 271 -16.06 -5.48 30.24
C SER A 271 -15.14 -6.70 30.39
N ASP A 272 -14.45 -7.10 29.33
CA ASP A 272 -13.53 -8.25 29.34
C ASP A 272 -12.32 -7.97 30.26
N LEU A 273 -11.76 -6.76 30.21
CA LEU A 273 -10.67 -6.34 31.11
C LEU A 273 -11.10 -6.26 32.58
N GLU A 274 -12.34 -5.83 32.87
CA GLU A 274 -12.89 -5.84 34.23
C GLU A 274 -13.04 -7.27 34.79
N GLU A 275 -13.26 -8.26 33.93
CA GLU A 275 -13.37 -9.67 34.28
C GLU A 275 -11.99 -10.34 34.44
N ASP A 276 -11.12 -10.27 33.43
CA ASP A 276 -9.79 -10.91 33.41
C ASP A 276 -8.78 -10.13 32.56
N ALA A 277 -8.23 -9.03 33.10
CA ALA A 277 -7.31 -8.18 32.36
C ALA A 277 -6.09 -8.92 31.76
N PRO A 278 -5.35 -9.77 32.50
CA PRO A 278 -4.22 -10.50 31.91
C PRO A 278 -4.59 -11.41 30.74
N ALA A 279 -5.73 -12.11 30.83
CA ALA A 279 -6.19 -12.98 29.74
C ALA A 279 -6.62 -12.15 28.52
N THR A 280 -7.43 -11.11 28.74
CA THR A 280 -7.92 -10.23 27.66
C THR A 280 -6.78 -9.54 26.92
N LEU A 281 -5.76 -9.01 27.62
CA LEU A 281 -4.60 -8.40 26.96
C LEU A 281 -3.85 -9.40 26.06
N ALA A 282 -3.70 -10.65 26.51
CA ALA A 282 -3.07 -11.71 25.71
C ALA A 282 -3.93 -12.11 24.49
N GLU A 283 -5.25 -12.10 24.61
CA GLU A 283 -6.17 -12.34 23.49
C GLU A 283 -6.15 -11.19 22.47
N ILE A 284 -6.08 -9.94 22.93
CA ILE A 284 -5.93 -8.77 22.03
C ILE A 284 -4.64 -8.92 21.21
N ASP A 285 -3.51 -9.23 21.85
CA ASP A 285 -2.22 -9.42 21.16
C ASP A 285 -2.19 -10.65 20.25
N SER A 286 -3.14 -11.58 20.38
CA SER A 286 -3.30 -12.67 19.41
C SER A 286 -3.83 -12.20 18.05
N GLY A 287 -4.47 -11.03 18.00
CA GLY A 287 -4.99 -10.43 16.76
C GLY A 287 -6.25 -11.11 16.22
N GLU A 288 -6.93 -11.90 17.05
CA GLU A 288 -8.09 -12.71 16.66
C GLU A 288 -9.43 -12.07 17.07
N PRO A 289 -10.56 -12.52 16.50
CA PRO A 289 -11.88 -12.07 16.92
C PRO A 289 -12.13 -12.31 18.41
N PRO A 290 -12.82 -11.39 19.12
CA PRO A 290 -13.54 -10.22 18.59
C PRO A 290 -12.69 -8.95 18.43
N TYR A 291 -11.43 -8.95 18.87
CA TYR A 291 -10.61 -7.73 18.97
C TYR A 291 -10.01 -7.27 17.64
N ARG A 292 -9.99 -8.16 16.64
CA ARG A 292 -9.72 -7.87 15.22
C ARG A 292 -10.39 -8.93 14.36
N ASN A 293 -10.95 -8.56 13.23
CA ASN A 293 -11.54 -9.50 12.27
C ASN A 293 -10.90 -9.33 10.89
N GLU A 294 -10.61 -10.44 10.20
CA GLU A 294 -10.11 -10.45 8.83
C GLU A 294 -11.08 -9.78 7.84
N ASP A 295 -12.39 -9.89 8.07
CA ASP A 295 -13.41 -9.28 7.19
C ASP A 295 -13.50 -7.75 7.34
N THR A 296 -13.09 -7.21 8.49
CA THR A 296 -13.08 -5.77 8.80
C THR A 296 -11.76 -5.40 9.46
N PRO A 297 -10.63 -5.48 8.73
CA PRO A 297 -9.30 -5.33 9.29
C PRO A 297 -9.01 -3.89 9.76
N ASP A 298 -9.85 -2.94 9.36
CA ASP A 298 -9.82 -1.53 9.75
C ASP A 298 -10.35 -1.26 11.17
N LEU A 299 -11.17 -2.18 11.72
CA LEU A 299 -11.66 -2.15 13.10
C LEU A 299 -10.87 -3.13 13.98
N TYR A 300 -10.07 -2.58 14.89
CA TYR A 300 -9.28 -3.36 15.84
C TYR A 300 -9.07 -2.60 17.15
N VAL A 301 -8.79 -3.36 18.19
CA VAL A 301 -8.57 -2.86 19.56
C VAL A 301 -7.10 -2.61 19.84
N PHE A 302 -6.83 -1.55 20.60
CA PHE A 302 -5.55 -1.33 21.26
C PHE A 302 -5.77 -0.71 22.64
N VAL A 303 -4.90 -1.02 23.60
CA VAL A 303 -5.07 -0.67 25.01
C VAL A 303 -3.80 -0.04 25.53
N TYR A 304 -3.93 1.10 26.22
CA TYR A 304 -2.84 1.73 26.93
C TYR A 304 -3.05 1.67 28.44
N ASP A 305 -1.98 1.80 29.22
CA ASP A 305 -2.09 2.24 30.61
C ASP A 305 -2.09 3.78 30.71
N THR A 306 -2.35 4.31 31.91
CA THR A 306 -2.37 5.77 32.16
C THR A 306 -1.01 6.47 32.04
N LYS A 307 0.07 5.73 31.78
CA LYS A 307 1.42 6.24 31.51
C LYS A 307 1.80 6.14 30.04
N VAL A 308 0.81 5.91 29.16
CA VAL A 308 0.98 5.78 27.72
C VAL A 308 1.84 4.57 27.34
N ASN A 309 1.94 3.54 28.19
CA ASN A 309 2.49 2.25 27.79
C ASN A 309 1.41 1.49 27.01
N LEU A 310 1.74 1.02 25.81
CA LEU A 310 0.84 0.18 25.04
C LEU A 310 0.78 -1.20 25.69
N ALA A 311 -0.35 -1.53 26.33
CA ALA A 311 -0.55 -2.77 27.03
C ALA A 311 -0.82 -3.94 26.08
N ALA A 312 -1.63 -3.69 25.03
CA ALA A 312 -1.91 -4.65 23.96
C ALA A 312 -2.35 -3.91 22.67
N ASP A 313 -2.16 -4.51 21.49
CA ASP A 313 -2.59 -3.96 20.20
C ASP A 313 -2.88 -5.07 19.20
N ALA A 314 -4.16 -5.29 18.88
CA ALA A 314 -4.58 -6.33 17.93
C ALA A 314 -4.17 -6.01 16.48
N GLY A 315 -3.97 -4.73 16.15
CA GLY A 315 -3.48 -4.30 14.85
C GLY A 315 -1.97 -4.54 14.71
N ASN A 316 -1.21 -4.26 15.77
CA ASN A 316 0.24 -4.29 15.80
C ASN A 316 0.81 -4.91 17.11
N PRO A 317 0.64 -6.21 17.36
CA PRO A 317 1.05 -6.83 18.64
C PRO A 317 2.54 -6.66 18.97
N GLY A 318 3.39 -6.47 17.96
CA GLY A 318 4.81 -6.21 18.14
C GLY A 318 5.15 -4.87 18.81
N LEU A 319 4.17 -3.98 19.03
CA LEU A 319 4.34 -2.72 19.74
C LEU A 319 4.02 -2.82 21.24
N SER A 320 3.36 -3.89 21.68
CA SER A 320 2.95 -4.09 23.07
C SER A 320 4.17 -4.07 24.01
N GLY A 321 4.01 -3.41 25.15
CA GLY A 321 5.06 -3.12 26.13
C GLY A 321 5.90 -1.87 25.85
N ARG A 322 5.74 -1.20 24.70
CA ARG A 322 6.46 0.06 24.41
C ARG A 322 5.78 1.25 25.09
N ASN A 323 6.56 2.16 25.65
CA ASN A 323 6.07 3.47 26.03
C ASN A 323 5.91 4.33 24.78
N MET A 324 4.75 4.96 24.61
CA MET A 324 4.40 5.74 23.43
C MET A 324 4.21 7.24 23.74
N SER A 325 4.59 7.70 24.93
CA SER A 325 4.47 9.11 25.29
C SER A 325 5.41 9.98 24.45
N GLY A 326 4.91 11.13 24.00
CA GLY A 326 5.62 12.08 23.15
C GLY A 326 5.80 11.64 21.71
N LYS A 327 5.35 10.44 21.33
CA LYS A 327 5.43 9.92 19.98
C LYS A 327 4.27 10.38 19.13
N THR A 328 4.51 10.67 17.86
CA THR A 328 3.53 11.33 17.00
C THR A 328 2.95 10.40 15.93
N ASP A 329 1.94 10.86 15.22
CA ASP A 329 1.65 10.40 13.86
C ASP A 329 2.57 11.10 12.83
N VAL A 330 2.38 10.78 11.56
CA VAL A 330 3.14 11.35 10.42
C VAL A 330 3.06 12.88 10.31
N SER A 331 2.00 13.50 10.84
CA SER A 331 1.85 14.97 10.82
C SER A 331 2.47 15.67 12.02
N GLY A 332 3.00 14.91 12.98
CA GLY A 332 3.54 15.46 14.22
C GLY A 332 2.52 15.58 15.36
N ARG A 333 1.32 14.99 15.24
CA ARG A 333 0.32 15.00 16.31
C ARG A 333 0.60 13.92 17.35
N ALA A 334 0.76 14.32 18.62
CA ALA A 334 0.94 13.40 19.75
C ALA A 334 -0.40 12.81 20.24
N PHE A 335 -1.12 12.15 19.33
CA PHE A 335 -2.51 11.74 19.54
C PHE A 335 -2.69 10.76 20.72
N ARG A 336 -1.64 9.98 21.05
CA ARG A 336 -1.67 9.05 22.18
C ARG A 336 -1.66 9.77 23.52
N ASP A 337 -0.86 10.82 23.66
CA ASP A 337 -0.88 11.65 24.87
C ASP A 337 -2.20 12.41 25.00
N GLU A 338 -2.75 12.92 23.89
CA GLU A 338 -4.09 13.55 23.87
C GLU A 338 -5.19 12.57 24.32
N LEU A 339 -5.13 11.34 23.83
CA LEU A 339 -6.07 10.27 24.17
C LEU A 339 -6.02 9.94 25.67
N ILE A 340 -4.83 9.74 26.25
CA ILE A 340 -4.69 9.43 27.68
C ILE A 340 -5.13 10.62 28.54
N ALA A 341 -4.77 11.85 28.15
CA ALA A 341 -5.19 13.05 28.86
C ALA A 341 -6.72 13.20 28.87
N GLY A 342 -7.38 12.95 27.74
CA GLY A 342 -8.84 12.96 27.63
C GLY A 342 -9.50 11.87 28.45
N ALA A 343 -8.97 10.64 28.42
CA ALA A 343 -9.49 9.54 29.23
C ALA A 343 -9.44 9.82 30.74
N LEU A 344 -8.35 10.42 31.23
CA LEU A 344 -8.20 10.79 32.64
C LEU A 344 -9.11 11.96 33.06
N ALA A 345 -9.45 12.86 32.13
CA ALA A 345 -10.27 14.03 32.41
C ALA A 345 -11.78 13.72 32.33
N ASP A 346 -12.19 13.02 31.27
CA ASP A 346 -13.59 12.89 30.85
C ASP A 346 -14.08 11.44 30.90
N GLY A 347 -13.20 10.48 31.11
CA GLY A 347 -13.50 9.04 31.11
C GLY A 347 -13.65 8.45 29.71
N THR A 348 -14.27 9.17 28.77
CA THR A 348 -14.43 8.75 27.38
C THR A 348 -14.29 9.90 26.39
N GLY A 349 -14.06 9.60 25.12
CA GLY A 349 -14.00 10.62 24.08
C GLY A 349 -13.49 10.09 22.74
N TRP A 350 -13.25 11.02 21.81
CA TRP A 350 -12.72 10.75 20.48
C TRP A 350 -11.45 11.57 20.21
N VAL A 351 -10.48 10.98 19.51
CA VAL A 351 -9.27 11.65 19.03
C VAL A 351 -9.03 11.32 17.57
N ASP A 352 -8.70 12.35 16.79
CA ASP A 352 -8.38 12.25 15.36
C ASP A 352 -6.85 12.20 15.15
N TYR A 353 -6.40 11.45 14.15
CA TYR A 353 -4.99 11.36 13.77
C TYR A 353 -4.85 10.76 12.37
N ILE A 354 -3.63 10.67 11.84
CA ILE A 354 -3.35 10.03 10.56
C ILE A 354 -2.75 8.65 10.79
N TRP A 355 -3.28 7.64 10.11
CA TRP A 355 -2.77 6.28 10.23
C TRP A 355 -2.91 5.49 8.93
N THR A 356 -2.04 4.48 8.78
CA THR A 356 -2.09 3.57 7.65
C THR A 356 -3.31 2.66 7.75
N ASN A 357 -4.13 2.63 6.70
CA ASN A 357 -5.27 1.73 6.64
C ASN A 357 -4.81 0.31 6.26
N PRO A 358 -4.96 -0.70 7.14
CA PRO A 358 -4.47 -2.05 6.87
C PRO A 358 -5.19 -2.76 5.72
N ALA A 359 -6.36 -2.28 5.28
CA ALA A 359 -7.08 -2.85 4.15
C ALA A 359 -6.49 -2.46 2.79
N VAL A 360 -5.85 -1.29 2.69
CA VAL A 360 -5.38 -0.69 1.42
C VAL A 360 -3.94 -0.18 1.47
N GLY A 361 -3.29 -0.19 2.63
CA GLY A 361 -1.88 0.18 2.78
C GLY A 361 -1.54 1.66 2.69
N ASP A 362 -2.53 2.56 2.52
CA ASP A 362 -2.33 4.01 2.34
C ASP A 362 -2.68 4.83 3.62
N LEU A 363 -2.37 6.13 3.66
CA LEU A 363 -2.60 7.03 4.79
C LEU A 363 -3.99 7.65 4.77
N TYR A 364 -4.72 7.47 5.87
CA TYR A 364 -6.07 7.99 6.04
C TYR A 364 -6.22 8.80 7.30
N TYR A 365 -7.16 9.75 7.27
CA TYR A 365 -7.68 10.34 8.49
C TYR A 365 -8.43 9.27 9.29
N LYS A 366 -8.00 9.06 10.54
CA LYS A 366 -8.59 8.10 11.48
C LYS A 366 -9.15 8.84 12.68
N THR A 367 -10.24 8.33 13.23
CA THR A 367 -10.78 8.76 14.52
C THR A 367 -10.94 7.55 15.43
N THR A 368 -10.55 7.69 16.69
CA THR A 368 -10.56 6.63 17.69
C THR A 368 -11.39 7.03 18.89
N TYR A 369 -12.29 6.16 19.29
CA TYR A 369 -12.99 6.23 20.56
C TYR A 369 -12.14 5.57 21.65
N TYR A 370 -12.17 6.16 22.84
CA TYR A 370 -11.53 5.60 24.02
C TYR A 370 -12.46 5.58 25.24
N THR A 371 -12.21 4.62 26.13
CA THR A 371 -12.81 4.58 27.47
C THR A 371 -11.76 4.22 28.53
N LEU A 372 -11.77 4.92 29.67
CA LEU A 372 -11.02 4.56 30.86
C LEU A 372 -11.76 3.42 31.59
N VAL A 373 -11.03 2.41 32.01
CA VAL A 373 -11.55 1.25 32.75
C VAL A 373 -10.53 0.78 33.79
N THR A 374 -11.00 0.22 34.91
CA THR A 374 -10.12 -0.45 35.89
C THR A 374 -10.18 -1.95 35.66
N GLY A 375 -9.07 -2.56 35.25
CA GLY A 375 -9.00 -4.00 35.03
C GLY A 375 -9.12 -4.80 36.33
N SER A 376 -9.35 -6.12 36.20
CA SER A 376 -9.44 -7.04 37.34
C SER A 376 -8.15 -7.14 38.17
N ASP A 377 -7.02 -6.70 37.61
CA ASP A 377 -5.71 -6.57 38.25
C ASP A 377 -5.51 -5.25 39.03
N GLY A 378 -6.50 -4.34 38.98
CA GLY A 378 -6.47 -3.03 39.63
C GLY A 378 -5.69 -1.95 38.87
N VAL A 379 -5.26 -2.22 37.63
CA VAL A 379 -4.62 -1.24 36.75
C VAL A 379 -5.69 -0.44 36.01
N GLU A 380 -5.47 0.87 35.85
CA GLU A 380 -6.30 1.71 34.98
C GLU A 380 -5.79 1.60 33.54
N TYR A 381 -6.69 1.16 32.66
CA TYR A 381 -6.45 1.00 31.23
C TYR A 381 -7.31 1.99 30.44
N VAL A 382 -6.80 2.41 29.28
CA VAL A 382 -7.55 3.16 28.28
C VAL A 382 -7.73 2.27 27.05
N VAL A 383 -8.94 1.76 26.89
CA VAL A 383 -9.33 0.87 25.79
C VAL A 383 -9.74 1.70 24.59
N CYS A 384 -9.21 1.35 23.42
CA CYS A 384 -9.37 2.14 22.21
C CYS A 384 -9.78 1.25 21.04
N ALA A 385 -10.64 1.78 20.17
CA ALA A 385 -10.85 1.29 18.80
C ALA A 385 -11.23 2.48 17.92
N GLY A 386 -11.06 2.37 16.60
CA GLY A 386 -11.32 3.49 15.70
C GLY A 386 -11.88 3.10 14.35
N ARG A 387 -12.19 4.15 13.57
CA ARG A 387 -12.66 4.08 12.18
C ARG A 387 -11.90 5.08 11.32
N TYR A 388 -11.76 4.80 10.03
CA TYR A 388 -11.25 5.78 9.07
C TYR A 388 -12.38 6.75 8.68
N LYS A 389 -12.09 8.03 8.56
CA LYS A 389 -13.13 9.06 8.39
C LYS A 389 -13.61 9.10 6.94
N GLU A 390 -14.91 9.28 6.76
CA GLU A 390 -15.51 9.68 5.48
C GLU A 390 -15.39 11.19 5.30
N GLU A 391 -15.41 11.65 4.05
CA GLU A 391 -15.47 13.08 3.74
C GLU A 391 -16.84 13.64 4.16
N ALA A 392 -16.85 14.84 4.76
CA ALA A 392 -18.00 15.41 5.48
C ALA A 392 -18.99 16.18 4.60
#